data_AF-A0A382VHE1-F1
#
_entry.id   AF-A0A382VHE1-F1
#
_cell.length_a   1.000
_cell.length_b   1.000
_cell.length_c   1.000
_cell.angle_alpha   90.00
_cell.angle_beta   90.00
_cell.angle_gamma   90.00
#
_symmetry.space_group_name_H-M   'P 1'
#
loop_
_entity.id
_entity.type
_entity.pdbx_description
1 polymer ?
#
loop_
_entity_poly.entity_id
_entity_poly.type
_entity_poly.pdbx_seq_one_letter_code
_entity_poly.pdbx_strand_id
1 'polypeptide(L)'
;MPNAIHETQRLGQSIWYDNMQRSMISSGELQRLVDIGITGITSNPTIFEKAITGSADYDETLSALVSEGMGVVESYEALTVEDIQNAADILRPVYEATNGI
;
A
#
# COMPACT_ATOMS: atom_id res chain seq x y z
N MET A 1 2.64 17.57 -17.32
CA MET A 1 3.98 18.20 -17.35
C MET A 1 4.94 17.29 -16.60
N PRO A 2 6.17 17.07 -17.08
CA PRO A 2 7.13 16.25 -16.33
C PRO A 2 7.46 16.90 -14.99
N ASN A 3 7.49 16.08 -13.94
CA ASN A 3 7.87 16.46 -12.58
C ASN A 3 9.25 15.85 -12.24
N ALA A 4 9.78 16.14 -11.05
CA ALA A 4 11.08 15.63 -10.63
C ALA A 4 11.16 14.08 -10.62
N ILE A 5 10.06 13.39 -10.32
CA ILE A 5 10.00 11.91 -10.32
C ILE A 5 10.21 11.39 -11.74
N HIS A 6 9.49 11.92 -12.71
CA HIS A 6 9.63 11.53 -14.12
C HIS A 6 11.02 11.82 -14.68
N GLU A 7 11.66 12.93 -14.26
CA GLU A 7 13.04 13.21 -14.68
C GLU A 7 14.02 12.20 -14.08
N THR A 8 13.85 11.79 -12.81
CA THR A 8 14.67 10.74 -12.19
C THR A 8 14.50 9.38 -12.89
N GLN A 9 13.27 9.04 -13.30
CA GLN A 9 13.02 7.82 -14.08
C GLN A 9 13.74 7.82 -15.42
N ARG A 10 13.86 8.97 -16.10
CA ARG A 10 14.65 9.08 -17.34
C ARG A 10 16.14 8.83 -17.13
N LEU A 11 16.64 8.97 -15.90
CA LEU A 11 18.00 8.59 -15.52
C LEU A 11 18.12 7.10 -15.17
N GLY A 12 17.03 6.33 -15.26
CA GLY A 12 17.00 4.88 -14.98
C GLY A 12 16.75 4.52 -13.52
N GLN A 13 16.23 5.44 -12.70
CA GLN A 13 15.93 5.18 -11.29
C GLN A 13 14.43 5.18 -11.00
N SER A 14 13.95 4.08 -10.42
CA SER A 14 12.60 3.94 -9.88
C SER A 14 12.46 4.62 -8.52
N ILE A 15 11.32 5.26 -8.28
CA ILE A 15 10.99 5.88 -6.99
C ILE A 15 9.83 5.13 -6.36
N TRP A 16 10.07 4.62 -5.15
CA TRP A 16 9.08 3.89 -4.37
C TRP A 16 8.67 4.72 -3.15
N TYR A 17 7.42 4.54 -2.72
CA TYR A 17 6.87 5.22 -1.56
C TYR A 17 6.99 4.34 -0.32
N ASP A 18 7.65 4.83 0.74
CA ASP A 18 7.96 4.05 1.96
C ASP A 18 6.95 4.30 3.08
N ASN A 19 5.70 3.96 2.82
CA ASN A 19 4.61 3.97 3.80
C ASN A 19 3.43 3.17 3.23
N MET A 20 2.57 2.65 4.11
CA MET A 20 1.36 1.92 3.74
C MET A 20 0.27 2.19 4.77
N GLN A 21 -0.88 2.66 4.32
CA GLN A 21 -2.10 2.80 5.12
C GLN A 21 -3.29 2.41 4.26
N ARG A 22 -4.28 1.74 4.85
CA ARG A 22 -5.50 1.31 4.16
C ARG A 22 -6.24 2.49 3.51
N SER A 23 -6.31 3.64 4.18
CA SER A 23 -6.88 4.87 3.62
C SER A 23 -6.20 5.38 2.34
N MET A 24 -4.90 5.12 2.13
CA MET A 24 -4.23 5.50 0.87
C MET A 24 -4.82 4.76 -0.33
N ILE A 25 -5.26 3.53 -0.12
CA ILE A 25 -5.89 2.68 -1.14
C ILE A 25 -7.33 3.14 -1.33
N SER A 26 -8.13 3.17 -0.26
CA SER A 26 -9.56 3.45 -0.34
C SER A 26 -9.89 4.88 -0.78
N SER A 27 -9.02 5.86 -0.46
CA SER A 27 -9.16 7.26 -0.91
C SER A 27 -8.61 7.53 -2.31
N GLY A 28 -7.98 6.54 -2.95
CA GLY A 28 -7.30 6.67 -4.23
C GLY A 28 -6.00 7.49 -4.18
N GLU A 29 -5.41 7.70 -3.00
CA GLU A 29 -4.12 8.39 -2.86
C GLU A 29 -3.00 7.62 -3.55
N LEU A 30 -2.95 6.30 -3.40
CA LEU A 30 -1.96 5.47 -4.09
C LEU A 30 -2.06 5.63 -5.61
N GLN A 31 -3.28 5.67 -6.15
CA GLN A 31 -3.47 5.92 -7.59
C GLN A 31 -2.90 7.29 -8.00
N ARG A 32 -3.17 8.35 -7.22
CA ARG A 32 -2.60 9.68 -7.49
C ARG A 32 -1.07 9.70 -7.42
N LEU A 33 -0.47 8.91 -6.52
CA LEU A 33 0.98 8.72 -6.45
C LEU A 33 1.53 8.02 -7.69
N VAL A 34 0.85 6.97 -8.16
CA VAL A 34 1.20 6.27 -9.41
C VAL A 34 1.11 7.22 -10.60
N ASP A 35 0.05 8.03 -10.68
CA ASP A 35 -0.16 9.00 -11.78
C ASP A 35 0.96 10.06 -11.88
N ILE A 36 1.64 10.35 -10.76
CA ILE A 36 2.79 11.27 -10.75
C ILE A 36 4.15 10.57 -10.92
N GLY A 37 4.16 9.24 -11.08
CA GLY A 37 5.35 8.45 -11.40
C GLY A 37 5.89 7.58 -10.27
N ILE A 38 5.17 7.36 -9.16
CA ILE A 38 5.59 6.34 -8.19
C ILE A 38 5.41 4.95 -8.80
N THR A 39 6.44 4.11 -8.72
CA THR A 39 6.43 2.78 -9.37
C THR A 39 6.36 1.62 -8.39
N GLY A 40 6.34 1.89 -7.09
CA GLY A 40 6.24 0.87 -6.07
C GLY A 40 5.97 1.46 -4.69
N ILE A 41 5.66 0.57 -3.76
CA ILE A 41 5.39 0.91 -2.36
C ILE A 41 6.05 -0.13 -1.46
N THR A 42 6.49 0.29 -0.28
CA THR A 42 7.03 -0.62 0.74
C THR A 42 6.21 -0.54 2.01
N SER A 43 6.15 -1.68 2.70
CA SER A 43 5.72 -1.75 4.08
C SER A 43 6.77 -2.50 4.90
N ASN A 44 6.61 -2.44 6.21
CA ASN A 44 7.34 -3.22 7.19
C ASN A 44 6.47 -3.30 8.46
N PRO A 45 6.85 -4.13 9.47
CA PRO A 45 6.05 -4.25 10.69
C PRO A 45 5.77 -2.92 11.40
N THR A 46 6.74 -1.99 11.41
CA THR A 46 6.57 -0.68 12.07
C THR A 46 5.63 0.24 11.30
N ILE A 47 5.59 0.16 9.97
CA ILE A 47 4.61 0.88 9.14
C ILE A 47 3.20 0.39 9.46
N PHE A 48 2.98 -0.93 9.50
CA PHE A 48 1.66 -1.49 9.82
C PHE A 48 1.24 -1.24 11.27
N GLU A 49 2.16 -1.33 12.23
CA GLU A 49 1.90 -0.95 13.62
C GLU A 49 1.32 0.47 13.70
N LYS A 50 1.96 1.43 13.04
CA LYS A 50 1.51 2.83 13.01
C LYS A 50 0.19 3.00 12.28
N ALA A 51 -0.03 2.29 11.17
CA ALA A 51 -1.29 2.37 10.42
C ALA A 51 -2.47 1.84 11.25
N ILE A 52 -2.29 0.67 11.88
CA ILE A 52 -3.32 -0.02 12.66
C ILE A 52 -3.64 0.75 13.95
N THR A 53 -2.63 1.25 14.65
CA THR A 53 -2.83 1.95 15.93
C THR A 53 -3.11 3.45 15.79
N GLY A 54 -2.73 4.05 14.66
CA GLY A 54 -2.80 5.49 14.41
C GLY A 54 -4.03 5.95 13.61
N SER A 55 -4.92 5.03 13.23
CA SER A 55 -6.12 5.32 12.44
C SER A 55 -7.31 4.46 12.90
N ALA A 56 -8.51 4.83 12.46
CA ALA A 56 -9.72 4.02 12.62
C ALA A 56 -9.97 3.08 11.41
N ASP A 57 -9.03 3.02 10.45
CA ASP A 57 -9.21 2.31 9.17
C ASP A 57 -9.44 0.80 9.35
N TYR A 58 -9.05 0.26 10.50
CA TYR A 58 -9.06 -1.18 10.80
C TYR A 58 -10.12 -1.58 11.85
N ASP A 59 -10.82 -0.63 12.47
CA ASP A 59 -11.67 -0.88 13.64
C ASP A 59 -12.81 -1.85 13.34
N GLU A 60 -13.49 -1.68 12.20
CA GLU A 60 -14.60 -2.54 11.80
C GLU A 60 -14.12 -3.97 11.51
N THR A 61 -13.05 -4.11 10.72
CA THR A 61 -12.48 -5.41 10.39
C THR A 61 -11.95 -6.12 11.63
N LEU A 62 -11.20 -5.42 12.49
CA LEU A 62 -10.70 -5.98 13.75
C LEU A 62 -11.85 -6.45 14.66
N SER A 63 -12.92 -5.66 14.77
CA SER A 63 -14.09 -6.03 15.57
C SER A 63 -14.76 -7.31 15.06
N ALA A 64 -14.85 -7.47 13.73
CA ALA A 64 -15.39 -8.68 13.11
C ALA A 64 -14.47 -9.90 13.38
N LEU A 65 -13.17 -9.78 13.13
CA LEU A 65 -12.20 -10.87 13.33
C LEU A 65 -12.13 -11.34 14.78
N VAL A 66 -12.18 -10.41 15.74
CA VAL A 66 -12.25 -10.73 17.17
C VAL A 66 -13.57 -11.46 17.50
N SER A 67 -14.69 -11.04 16.91
CA SER A 67 -15.99 -11.68 17.12
C SER A 67 -16.05 -13.11 16.56
N GLU A 68 -15.27 -13.38 15.52
CA GLU A 68 -15.07 -14.72 14.94
C GLU A 68 -14.09 -15.59 15.75
N GLY A 69 -13.47 -15.04 16.80
CA GLY A 69 -12.54 -15.76 17.67
C GLY A 69 -11.13 -15.93 17.06
N MET A 70 -10.77 -15.13 16.06
CA MET A 70 -9.50 -15.24 15.37
C MET A 70 -8.31 -14.80 16.25
N GLY A 71 -7.17 -15.47 16.10
CA GLY A 71 -5.96 -15.14 16.86
C GLY A 71 -5.38 -13.78 16.48
N VAL A 72 -4.55 -13.20 17.35
CA VAL A 72 -3.88 -11.89 17.10
C VAL A 72 -3.01 -11.94 15.85
N VAL A 73 -2.19 -12.98 15.70
CA VAL A 73 -1.28 -13.13 14.55
C VAL A 73 -2.08 -13.33 13.26
N GLU A 74 -3.08 -14.21 13.30
CA GLU A 74 -3.96 -14.45 12.15
C GLU A 74 -4.70 -13.17 11.74
N SER A 75 -5.19 -12.40 12.70
CA SER A 75 -5.86 -11.12 12.43
C SER A 75 -4.91 -10.11 11.80
N TYR A 76 -3.69 -9.98 12.31
CA TYR A 76 -2.67 -9.12 11.72
C TYR A 76 -2.34 -9.55 10.29
N GLU A 77 -2.13 -10.85 10.05
CA GLU A 77 -1.82 -11.36 8.71
C GLU A 77 -2.98 -11.11 7.74
N ALA A 78 -4.22 -11.35 8.15
CA ALA A 78 -5.40 -11.09 7.33
C ALA A 78 -5.47 -9.63 6.87
N LEU A 79 -5.30 -8.67 7.79
CA LEU A 79 -5.33 -7.24 7.48
C LEU A 79 -4.19 -6.82 6.54
N THR A 80 -2.97 -7.26 6.85
CA THR A 80 -1.79 -6.84 6.10
C THR A 80 -1.73 -7.47 4.70
N VAL A 81 -2.16 -8.73 4.56
CA VAL A 81 -2.25 -9.39 3.25
C VAL A 81 -3.31 -8.70 2.38
N GLU A 82 -4.48 -8.39 2.94
CA GLU A 82 -5.53 -7.67 2.22
C GLU A 82 -5.02 -6.31 1.69
N ASP A 83 -4.37 -5.52 2.55
CA ASP A 83 -3.82 -4.22 2.16
C ASP A 83 -2.75 -4.35 1.06
N ILE A 84 -1.86 -5.35 1.16
CA ILE A 84 -0.83 -5.60 0.14
C ILE A 84 -1.43 -6.06 -1.19
N GLN A 85 -2.45 -6.92 -1.16
CA GLN A 85 -3.16 -7.35 -2.38
C GLN A 85 -3.83 -6.16 -3.08
N ASN A 86 -4.54 -5.33 -2.32
CA ASN A 86 -5.19 -4.15 -2.86
C ASN A 86 -4.20 -3.13 -3.44
N ALA A 87 -3.04 -2.92 -2.78
CA ALA A 87 -1.98 -2.10 -3.32
C ALA A 87 -1.35 -2.70 -4.59
N ALA A 88 -1.15 -4.02 -4.61
CA ALA A 88 -0.64 -4.74 -5.78
C ALA A 88 -1.57 -4.63 -6.98
N ASP A 89 -2.90 -4.67 -6.77
CA ASP A 89 -3.87 -4.46 -7.84
C ASP A 89 -3.79 -3.07 -8.47
N ILE A 90 -3.56 -2.03 -7.65
CA ILE A 90 -3.33 -0.66 -8.14
C ILE A 90 -2.01 -0.56 -8.91
N LEU A 91 -0.97 -1.25 -8.46
CA LEU A 91 0.35 -1.26 -9.10
C LEU A 91 0.44 -2.23 -10.30
N ARG A 92 -0.57 -3.07 -10.53
CA ARG A 92 -0.55 -4.07 -11.62
C ARG A 92 -0.29 -3.44 -13.00
N PRO A 93 -0.91 -2.31 -13.40
CA PRO A 93 -0.61 -1.68 -14.68
C PRO A 93 0.84 -1.19 -14.78
N VAL A 94 1.45 -0.76 -13.66
CA VAL A 94 2.87 -0.37 -13.62
C VAL A 94 3.73 -1.61 -13.86
N TYR A 95 3.48 -2.68 -13.11
CA TYR A 95 4.18 -3.96 -13.26
C TYR A 95 4.11 -4.50 -14.69
N GLU A 96 2.93 -4.45 -15.32
CA GLU A 96 2.74 -4.88 -16.71
C GLU A 96 3.52 -3.98 -17.68
N ALA A 97 3.46 -2.66 -17.51
CA ALA A 97 4.13 -1.69 -18.38
C ALA A 97 5.67 -1.77 -18.32
N THR A 98 6.21 -2.22 -17.18
CA THR A 98 7.66 -2.37 -16.97
C THR A 98 8.17 -3.79 -17.22
N ASN A 99 7.31 -4.71 -17.67
CA ASN A 99 7.61 -6.13 -17.81
C ASN A 99 8.10 -6.78 -16.51
N GLY A 100 7.51 -6.36 -15.39
CA GLY A 100 7.72 -6.94 -14.07
C GLY A 100 8.89 -6.37 -13.27
N ILE A 101 9.32 -5.14 -13.60
CA ILE A 101 10.41 -4.41 -12.94
C ILE A 101 9.90 -3.18 -12.19
#